data_AF-A0A1F2WZR1-F1
#
_entry.id   AF-A0A1F2WZR1-F1
#
_cell.length_a   1.000
_cell.length_b   1.000
_cell.length_c   1.000
_cell.angle_alpha   90.00
_cell.angle_beta   90.00
_cell.angle_gamma   90.00
#
_symmetry.space_group_name_H-M   'P 1'
#
loop_
_entity.id
_entity.type
_entity.pdbx_description
1 polymer ?
#
loop_
_entity_poly.entity_id
_entity_poly.type
_entity_poly.pdbx_seq_one_letter_code
_entity_poly.pdbx_strand_id
1 'polypeptide(L)'
;MAKPTRYATPICLGLTALAALGIGLGLLTDEVMWPVLLLIPTVAYEAYRTEGVSTRWASWAMVVLMIALVVVVVFDIEYDLRQLFGSGVTYIGGEDIPLGDVKVVFPAVMAILAVILWTRTRGIYTRWLAAIIFATALAIVYLRAPAELGNLLNTTVG
;
A
#
# COMPACT_ATOMS: atom_id res chain seq x y z
N MET A 1 -2.28 2.25 24.77
CA MET A 1 -1.87 3.52 25.42
C MET A 1 -1.47 4.43 24.29
N ALA A 2 -2.26 5.47 24.00
CA ALA A 2 -2.03 6.31 22.83
C ALA A 2 -0.57 6.81 22.79
N LYS A 3 0.16 6.43 21.75
CA LYS A 3 1.55 6.90 21.54
C LYS A 3 1.62 8.43 21.50
N PRO A 4 2.70 9.03 22.01
CA PRO A 4 2.83 10.48 22.11
C PRO A 4 2.70 11.13 20.72
N THR A 5 1.79 12.10 20.62
CA THR A 5 1.43 12.78 19.36
C THR A 5 2.22 14.06 19.11
N ARG A 6 3.13 14.45 20.02
CA ARG A 6 3.85 15.73 19.99
C ARG A 6 4.57 16.01 18.67
N TYR A 7 5.13 14.98 18.05
CA TYR A 7 5.82 15.08 16.75
C TYR A 7 5.06 14.38 15.61
N ALA A 8 3.83 13.89 15.85
CA ALA A 8 3.10 13.13 14.85
C ALA A 8 2.75 13.96 13.61
N THR A 9 2.34 15.22 13.78
CA THR A 9 2.02 16.13 12.66
C THR A 9 3.22 16.40 11.75
N PRO A 10 4.38 16.89 12.25
CA PRO A 10 5.52 17.14 11.37
C PRO A 10 6.04 15.86 10.70
N ILE A 11 5.97 14.71 11.38
CA ILE A 11 6.33 13.42 10.77
C ILE A 11 5.37 13.07 9.62
N CYS A 12 4.05 13.17 9.82
CA CYS A 12 3.07 12.85 8.76
C CYS A 12 3.19 13.80 7.56
N LEU A 13 3.49 15.09 7.80
CA LEU A 13 3.76 16.04 6.73
C LEU A 13 5.02 15.67 5.95
N GLY A 14 6.12 15.36 6.64
CA GLY A 14 7.36 14.91 5.99
C GLY A 14 7.15 13.66 5.16
N LEU A 15 6.42 12.67 5.68
CA LEU A 15 6.07 11.45 4.96
C LEU A 15 5.15 11.70 3.77
N THR A 16 4.22 12.66 3.88
CA THR A 16 3.36 13.07 2.74
C THR A 16 4.20 13.68 1.63
N ALA A 17 5.10 14.60 1.96
CA ALA A 17 6.00 15.22 0.98
C ALA A 17 6.91 14.18 0.32
N LEU A 18 7.43 13.25 1.11
CA LEU A 18 8.33 12.19 0.64
C LEU A 18 7.61 11.18 -0.27
N ALA A 19 6.38 10.78 0.07
CA ALA A 19 5.54 9.94 -0.80
C ALA A 19 5.15 10.68 -2.08
N ALA A 20 4.74 11.95 -2.00
CA ALA A 20 4.43 12.77 -3.16
C ALA A 20 5.64 12.92 -4.10
N LEU A 21 6.84 13.09 -3.54
CA LEU A 21 8.09 13.12 -4.30
C LEU A 21 8.35 11.77 -4.98
N GLY A 22 8.13 10.65 -4.29
CA GLY A 22 8.28 9.32 -4.90
C GLY A 22 7.30 9.06 -6.04
N ILE A 23 6.03 9.43 -5.87
CA ILE A 23 5.03 9.36 -6.94
C ILE A 23 5.44 10.25 -8.11
N GLY A 24 5.83 11.50 -7.84
CA GLY A 24 6.26 12.45 -8.86
C GLY A 24 7.46 11.94 -9.66
N LEU A 25 8.50 11.46 -8.99
CA LEU A 25 9.67 10.88 -9.66
C LEU A 25 9.30 9.63 -10.47
N GLY A 26 8.48 8.74 -9.93
CA GLY A 26 8.04 7.54 -10.64
C GLY A 26 7.26 7.86 -11.91
N LEU A 27 6.39 8.87 -11.88
CA LEU A 27 5.64 9.35 -13.06
C LEU A 27 6.53 10.08 -14.08
N LEU A 28 7.61 10.73 -13.64
CA LEU A 28 8.53 11.45 -14.54
C LEU A 28 9.55 10.54 -15.20
N THR A 29 9.94 9.45 -14.54
CA THR A 29 10.93 8.50 -15.07
C THR A 29 10.32 7.20 -15.57
N ASP A 30 9.00 7.02 -15.45
CA ASP A 30 8.28 5.75 -15.69
C ASP A 30 8.82 4.57 -14.86
N GLU A 31 9.41 4.85 -13.69
CA GLU A 31 10.03 3.84 -12.83
C GLU A 31 9.23 3.61 -11.55
N VAL A 32 8.86 2.35 -11.30
CA VAL A 32 8.11 1.94 -10.11
C VAL A 32 8.94 2.00 -8.83
N MET A 33 10.27 1.98 -8.93
CA MET A 33 11.16 1.93 -7.78
C MET A 33 11.06 3.16 -6.87
N TRP A 34 10.88 4.36 -7.44
CA TRP A 34 10.79 5.62 -6.70
C TRP A 34 9.64 5.65 -5.68
N PRO A 35 8.37 5.44 -6.09
CA PRO A 35 7.26 5.42 -5.14
C PRO A 35 7.37 4.26 -4.13
N VAL A 36 7.94 3.11 -4.52
CA VAL A 36 8.13 1.97 -3.61
C VAL A 36 9.11 2.31 -2.48
N LEU A 37 10.32 2.79 -2.82
CA LEU A 37 11.35 3.08 -1.82
C LEU A 37 10.95 4.21 -0.87
N LEU A 38 10.31 5.25 -1.41
CA LEU A 38 9.91 6.40 -0.62
C LEU A 38 8.63 6.12 0.21
N LEU A 39 7.87 5.06 -0.10
CA LEU A 39 6.75 4.65 0.76
C LEU A 39 7.18 3.88 2.01
N ILE A 40 8.39 3.28 2.03
CA ILE A 40 8.92 2.49 3.16
C ILE A 40 8.78 3.19 4.53
N PRO A 41 9.27 4.44 4.72
CA PRO A 41 9.19 5.09 6.03
C PRO A 41 7.73 5.32 6.49
N THR A 42 6.79 5.51 5.56
CA THR A 42 5.36 5.65 5.86
C THR A 42 4.79 4.35 6.41
N VAL A 43 5.07 3.22 5.74
CA VAL A 43 4.60 1.90 6.18
C VAL A 43 5.23 1.50 7.52
N ALA A 44 6.52 1.78 7.71
CA ALA A 44 7.20 1.53 8.98
C ALA A 44 6.60 2.36 10.13
N TYR A 45 6.30 3.63 9.89
CA TYR A 45 5.71 4.50 10.90
C TYR A 45 4.25 4.12 11.22
N GLU A 46 3.50 3.63 10.24
CA GLU A 46 2.15 3.06 10.42
C GLU A 46 2.19 1.79 11.30
N ALA A 47 3.13 0.87 11.04
CA ALA A 47 3.31 -0.33 11.87
C ALA A 47 3.74 -0.01 13.29
N TYR A 48 4.58 1.00 13.46
CA TYR A 48 4.94 1.49 14.78
C TYR A 48 3.70 2.03 15.52
N ARG A 49 2.86 2.86 14.90
CA ARG A 49 1.81 3.59 15.64
C ARG A 49 0.52 2.81 15.87
N THR A 50 0.31 1.69 15.19
CA THR A 50 -0.96 0.98 15.21
C THR A 50 -1.10 0.10 16.46
N GLU A 51 -2.17 0.32 17.25
CA GLU A 51 -2.34 -0.30 18.57
C GLU A 51 -3.48 -1.34 18.66
N GLY A 52 -4.53 -1.26 17.84
CA GLY A 52 -5.67 -2.20 17.92
C GLY A 52 -5.30 -3.61 17.45
N VAL A 53 -5.85 -4.67 18.05
CA VAL A 53 -5.44 -6.07 17.77
C VAL A 53 -5.60 -6.43 16.28
N SER A 54 -6.78 -6.19 15.70
CA SER A 54 -7.04 -6.46 14.28
C SER A 54 -6.25 -5.51 13.35
N THR A 55 -6.19 -4.22 13.67
CA THR A 55 -5.46 -3.22 12.88
C THR A 55 -3.94 -3.43 12.94
N ARG A 56 -3.41 -3.98 14.04
CA ARG A 56 -1.99 -4.29 14.22
C ARG A 56 -1.57 -5.41 13.28
N TRP A 57 -2.40 -6.44 13.13
CA TRP A 57 -2.17 -7.48 12.11
C TRP A 57 -2.18 -6.89 10.69
N ALA A 58 -3.17 -6.05 10.37
CA ALA A 58 -3.22 -5.38 9.05
C ALA A 58 -1.97 -4.53 8.79
N SER A 59 -1.50 -3.80 9.81
CA SER A 59 -0.32 -2.96 9.67
C SER A 59 0.99 -3.74 9.56
N TRP A 60 1.14 -4.88 10.25
CA TRP A 60 2.27 -5.78 10.06
C TRP A 60 2.21 -6.51 8.73
N ALA A 61 1.02 -6.90 8.27
CA ALA A 61 0.82 -7.45 6.93
C ALA A 61 1.27 -6.45 5.85
N MET A 62 0.97 -5.15 6.00
CA MET A 62 1.49 -4.11 5.10
C MET A 62 3.02 -4.04 5.09
N VAL A 63 3.70 -4.20 6.23
CA VAL A 63 5.17 -4.24 6.28
C VAL A 63 5.71 -5.44 5.51
N VAL A 64 5.13 -6.62 5.72
CA VAL A 64 5.55 -7.83 5.00
C VAL A 64 5.33 -7.67 3.49
N LEU A 65 4.19 -7.14 3.07
CA LEU A 65 3.90 -6.86 1.66
C LEU A 65 4.86 -5.82 1.07
N MET A 66 5.20 -4.78 1.82
CA MET A 66 6.18 -3.79 1.39
C MET A 66 7.55 -4.43 1.17
N ILE A 67 8.02 -5.26 2.10
CA ILE A 67 9.30 -5.97 1.95
C ILE A 67 9.25 -6.89 0.73
N ALA A 68 8.16 -7.65 0.56
CA ALA A 68 7.98 -8.53 -0.59
C ALA A 68 7.96 -7.74 -1.91
N LEU A 69 7.29 -6.59 -1.95
CA LEU A 69 7.24 -5.70 -3.11
C LEU A 69 8.63 -5.16 -3.46
N VAL A 70 9.41 -4.71 -2.46
CA VAL A 70 10.79 -4.27 -2.67
C VAL A 70 11.63 -5.40 -3.28
N VAL A 71 11.55 -6.63 -2.74
CA VAL A 71 12.27 -7.79 -3.28
C VAL A 71 11.87 -8.04 -4.74
N VAL A 72 10.57 -8.12 -5.02
CA VAL A 72 10.07 -8.39 -6.39
C VAL A 72 10.52 -7.31 -7.38
N VAL A 73 10.50 -6.04 -6.99
CA VAL A 73 10.91 -4.92 -7.85
C VAL A 73 12.42 -4.90 -8.05
N VAL A 74 13.22 -5.11 -7.00
CA VAL A 74 14.69 -5.08 -7.07
C VAL A 74 15.26 -6.26 -7.86
N PHE A 75 14.69 -7.45 -7.70
CA PHE A 75 15.14 -8.65 -8.42
C PHE A 75 14.44 -8.84 -9.77
N ASP A 76 13.61 -7.86 -10.18
CA ASP A 76 12.83 -7.88 -11.41
C ASP A 76 12.04 -9.19 -11.64
N ILE A 77 11.44 -9.70 -10.56
CA ILE A 77 10.72 -10.99 -10.61
C ILE A 77 9.37 -10.76 -11.26
N GLU A 78 9.19 -11.32 -12.46
CA GLU A 78 7.89 -11.36 -13.13
C GLU A 78 7.20 -12.67 -12.80
N TYR A 79 6.20 -12.60 -11.92
CA TYR A 79 5.43 -13.77 -11.52
C TYR A 79 3.94 -13.45 -11.54
N ASP A 80 3.19 -14.18 -12.38
CA ASP A 80 1.75 -14.02 -12.48
C ASP A 80 1.06 -14.95 -11.48
N LEU A 81 0.38 -14.37 -10.49
CA LEU A 81 -0.35 -15.13 -9.48
C LEU A 81 -1.53 -15.91 -10.08
N ARG A 82 -2.00 -15.56 -11.29
CA ARG A 82 -2.98 -16.36 -12.04
C ARG A 82 -2.50 -17.79 -12.27
N GLN A 83 -1.19 -17.98 -12.48
CA GLN A 83 -0.61 -19.31 -12.68
C GLN A 83 -0.62 -20.15 -11.39
N LEU A 84 -0.53 -19.50 -10.23
CA LEU A 84 -0.51 -20.18 -8.95
C LEU A 84 -1.91 -20.58 -8.47
N PHE A 85 -2.91 -19.74 -8.72
CA PHE A 85 -4.29 -19.96 -8.24
C PHE A 85 -5.25 -20.52 -9.30
N GLY A 86 -4.86 -20.55 -10.57
CA GLY A 86 -5.68 -21.07 -11.67
C GLY A 86 -6.91 -20.22 -12.00
N SER A 87 -7.05 -19.04 -11.39
CA SER A 87 -8.17 -18.11 -11.57
C SER A 87 -7.66 -16.66 -11.74
N GLY A 88 -8.44 -15.81 -12.42
CA GLY A 88 -8.14 -14.38 -12.59
C GLY A 88 -8.42 -13.52 -11.35
N VAL A 89 -9.11 -14.08 -10.37
CA VAL A 89 -9.52 -13.45 -9.11
C VAL A 89 -9.42 -14.48 -7.99
N THR A 90 -9.03 -14.06 -6.78
CA THR A 90 -9.07 -14.92 -5.59
C THR A 90 -9.85 -14.25 -4.48
N TYR A 91 -10.64 -15.04 -3.76
CA TYR A 91 -11.49 -14.55 -2.68
C TYR A 91 -10.76 -14.73 -1.34
N ILE A 92 -10.34 -13.63 -0.71
CA ILE A 92 -9.65 -13.66 0.59
C ILE A 92 -10.29 -12.63 1.52
N GLY A 93 -10.79 -13.11 2.67
CA GLY A 93 -11.28 -12.23 3.74
C GLY A 93 -12.58 -11.47 3.45
N GLY A 94 -13.34 -11.87 2.42
CA GLY A 94 -14.61 -11.22 2.05
C GLY A 94 -14.56 -10.38 0.76
N GLU A 95 -13.40 -10.28 0.11
CA GLU A 95 -13.13 -9.38 -1.01
C GLU A 95 -12.56 -10.16 -2.21
N ASP A 96 -12.95 -9.78 -3.43
CA ASP A 96 -12.35 -10.29 -4.68
C ASP A 96 -11.06 -9.53 -4.99
N ILE A 97 -9.92 -10.23 -4.94
CA ILE A 97 -8.61 -9.67 -5.23
C ILE A 97 -8.25 -10.02 -6.68
N PRO A 98 -8.07 -9.03 -7.59
CA PRO A 98 -7.62 -9.30 -8.95
C PRO A 98 -6.23 -9.91 -8.93
N LEU A 99 -6.10 -11.11 -9.51
CA LEU A 99 -4.82 -11.81 -9.64
C LEU A 99 -4.14 -11.37 -10.93
N GLY A 100 -2.84 -11.09 -10.86
CA GLY A 100 -2.00 -10.66 -11.98
C GLY A 100 -0.53 -10.69 -11.57
N ASP A 101 0.29 -9.86 -12.24
CA ASP A 101 1.70 -9.66 -11.87
C ASP A 101 1.79 -9.26 -10.38
N VAL A 102 2.65 -9.95 -9.63
CA VAL A 102 2.95 -9.65 -8.22
C VAL A 102 3.26 -8.17 -7.97
N LYS A 103 3.87 -7.47 -8.94
CA LYS A 103 4.17 -6.04 -8.89
C LYS A 103 2.90 -5.16 -8.89
N VAL A 104 1.75 -5.70 -9.29
CA VAL A 104 0.43 -5.04 -9.28
C VAL A 104 -0.40 -5.52 -8.09
N VAL A 105 -0.38 -6.83 -7.81
CA VAL A 105 -1.19 -7.42 -6.74
C VAL A 105 -0.74 -6.96 -5.36
N PHE A 106 0.57 -6.87 -5.08
CA PHE A 106 1.03 -6.43 -3.76
C PHE A 106 0.60 -5.00 -3.44
N PRO A 107 0.78 -3.99 -4.32
CA PRO A 107 0.21 -2.67 -4.13
C PRO A 107 -1.31 -2.67 -4.00
N ALA A 108 -2.03 -3.47 -4.79
CA ALA A 108 -3.49 -3.57 -4.69
C ALA A 108 -3.94 -4.07 -3.30
N VAL A 109 -3.32 -5.12 -2.79
CA VAL A 109 -3.60 -5.64 -1.43
C VAL A 109 -3.23 -4.60 -0.38
N MET A 110 -2.13 -3.87 -0.55
CA MET A 110 -1.78 -2.76 0.36
C MET A 110 -2.83 -1.65 0.34
N ALA A 111 -3.42 -1.33 -0.81
CA ALA A 111 -4.51 -0.36 -0.93
C ALA A 111 -5.75 -0.83 -0.15
N ILE A 112 -6.14 -2.10 -0.29
CA ILE A 112 -7.25 -2.70 0.47
C ILE A 112 -6.96 -2.64 1.98
N LEU A 113 -5.76 -3.06 2.42
CA LEU A 113 -5.36 -2.97 3.82
C LEU A 113 -5.38 -1.54 4.35
N ALA A 114 -4.99 -0.56 3.53
CA ALA A 114 -5.05 0.85 3.89
C ALA A 114 -6.51 1.32 4.08
N VAL A 115 -7.46 0.89 3.25
CA VAL A 115 -8.90 1.16 3.45
C VAL A 115 -9.41 0.53 4.74
N ILE A 116 -9.01 -0.72 5.03
CA ILE A 116 -9.37 -1.40 6.28
C ILE A 116 -8.81 -0.63 7.49
N LEU A 117 -7.55 -0.18 7.43
CA LEU A 117 -6.95 0.63 8.49
C LEU A 117 -7.64 1.97 8.66
N TRP A 118 -8.02 2.62 7.56
CA TRP A 118 -8.74 3.89 7.56
C TRP A 118 -10.12 3.76 8.25
N THR A 119 -10.89 2.76 7.86
CA THR A 119 -12.25 2.52 8.35
C THR A 119 -12.26 2.02 9.80
N ARG A 120 -11.34 1.13 10.18
CA ARG A 120 -11.32 0.50 11.50
C ARG A 120 -10.51 1.25 12.56
N THR A 121 -9.69 2.23 12.19
CA THR A 121 -8.90 3.01 13.16
C THR A 121 -9.58 4.33 13.52
N ARG A 122 -9.56 4.71 14.81
CA ARG A 122 -10.06 6.01 15.30
C ARG A 122 -8.99 7.10 15.35
N GLY A 123 -7.71 6.73 15.30
CA GLY A 123 -6.57 7.66 15.35
C GLY A 123 -6.44 8.48 14.06
N ILE A 124 -6.50 9.80 14.18
CA ILE A 124 -6.41 10.74 13.05
C ILE A 124 -5.14 10.54 12.22
N TYR A 125 -4.01 10.30 12.86
CA TYR A 125 -2.74 10.18 12.15
C TYR A 125 -2.52 8.80 11.53
N THR A 126 -3.11 7.73 12.07
CA THR A 126 -3.10 6.42 11.43
C THR A 126 -3.95 6.47 10.16
N ARG A 127 -5.12 7.12 10.22
CA ARG A 127 -5.90 7.44 9.02
C ARG A 127 -5.06 8.23 8.01
N TRP A 128 -4.38 9.29 8.43
CA TRP A 128 -3.50 10.05 7.54
C TRP A 128 -2.48 9.15 6.81
N LEU A 129 -1.72 8.33 7.54
CA LEU A 129 -0.75 7.42 6.91
C LEU A 129 -1.42 6.40 5.99
N ALA A 130 -2.56 5.85 6.39
CA ALA A 130 -3.34 4.96 5.52
C ALA A 130 -3.72 5.64 4.20
N ALA A 131 -4.10 6.93 4.21
CA ALA A 131 -4.36 7.67 2.98
C ALA A 131 -3.10 7.85 2.10
N ILE A 132 -1.94 8.10 2.71
CA ILE A 132 -0.67 8.18 1.96
C ILE A 132 -0.36 6.83 1.30
N ILE A 133 -0.52 5.74 2.04
CA ILE A 133 -0.25 4.38 1.54
C ILE A 133 -1.23 4.03 0.42
N PHE A 134 -2.51 4.33 0.61
CA PHE A 134 -3.54 4.12 -0.42
C PHE A 134 -3.21 4.88 -1.71
N ALA A 135 -2.95 6.20 -1.61
CA ALA A 135 -2.63 7.01 -2.79
C ALA A 135 -1.36 6.54 -3.51
N THR A 136 -0.32 6.17 -2.76
CA THR A 136 0.94 5.69 -3.35
C THR A 136 0.79 4.30 -3.97
N ALA A 137 -0.02 3.42 -3.37
CA ALA A 137 -0.34 2.12 -3.94
C ALA A 137 -1.09 2.25 -5.27
N LEU A 138 -2.07 3.16 -5.35
CA LEU A 138 -2.76 3.46 -6.62
C LEU A 138 -1.80 4.00 -7.68
N ALA A 139 -0.86 4.88 -7.30
CA ALA A 139 0.16 5.39 -8.22
C ALA A 139 1.08 4.28 -8.74
N ILE A 140 1.48 3.33 -7.89
CA ILE A 140 2.27 2.17 -8.33
C ILE A 140 1.48 1.30 -9.31
N VAL A 141 0.20 1.02 -9.03
CA VAL A 141 -0.67 0.26 -9.94
C VAL A 141 -0.83 0.99 -11.26
N TYR A 142 -1.05 2.32 -11.23
CA TYR A 142 -1.16 3.13 -12.44
C TYR A 142 0.09 3.07 -13.32
N LEU A 143 1.29 3.16 -12.71
CA LEU A 143 2.56 3.10 -13.43
C LEU A 143 2.78 1.75 -14.12
N ARG A 144 2.36 0.63 -13.50
CA ARG A 144 2.61 -0.71 -14.04
C ARG A 144 1.49 -1.25 -14.93
N ALA A 145 0.24 -0.99 -14.55
CA ALA A 145 -0.95 -1.54 -15.19
C ALA A 145 -2.11 -0.53 -15.12
N PRO A 146 -2.08 0.55 -15.93
CA PRO A 146 -3.08 1.62 -15.87
C PRO A 146 -4.51 1.13 -16.13
N ALA A 147 -4.68 0.05 -16.91
CA ALA A 147 -5.99 -0.55 -17.18
C ALA A 147 -6.64 -1.20 -15.94
N GLU A 148 -5.85 -1.66 -14.97
CA GLU A 148 -6.35 -2.34 -13.77
C GLU A 148 -6.75 -1.38 -12.65
N LEU A 149 -6.40 -0.10 -12.77
CA LEU A 149 -6.71 0.92 -11.77
C LEU A 149 -8.21 1.07 -11.54
N GLY A 150 -9.01 1.04 -12.62
CA GLY A 150 -10.47 1.17 -12.54
C GLY A 150 -11.11 0.03 -11.74
N ASN A 151 -10.61 -1.20 -11.93
CA ASN A 151 -11.08 -2.38 -11.19
C ASN A 151 -10.77 -2.23 -9.69
N LEU A 152 -9.53 -1.85 -9.36
CA LEU A 152 -9.11 -1.66 -7.97
C LEU A 152 -9.91 -0.58 -7.25
N LEU A 153 -10.21 0.54 -7.92
CA LEU A 153 -11.03 1.61 -7.35
C LEU A 153 -12.47 1.15 -7.07
N ASN A 154 -13.07 0.40 -7.98
CA ASN A 154 -14.42 -0.15 -7.76
C ASN A 154 -14.47 -1.09 -6.55
N THR A 155 -13.45 -1.94 -6.37
CA THR A 155 -13.39 -2.85 -5.21
C THR A 155 -13.13 -2.09 -3.90
N THR A 156 -12.29 -1.06 -3.91
CA THR A 156 -11.86 -0.38 -2.66
C THR A 156 -12.76 0.76 -2.20
N VAL A 157 -13.56 1.34 -3.11
CA VAL A 157 -14.40 2.51 -2.84
C VAL A 157 -15.90 2.23 -3.06
N GLY A 158 -16.25 1.15 -3.76
CA GLY A 158 -17.63 0.72 -3.99
C GLY A 158 -18.28 0.12 -2.74
#